data_AF-A0AAW0FWN3-F1
#
_entry.id   AF-A0AAW0FWN3-F1
#
_cell.length_a   1.000
_cell.length_b   1.000
_cell.length_c   1.000
_cell.angle_alpha   90.00
_cell.angle_beta   90.00
_cell.angle_gamma   90.00
#
_symmetry.space_group_name_H-M   'P 1'
#
loop_
_entity.id
_entity.type
_entity.pdbx_description
1 polymer ?
#
loop_
_entity_poly.entity_id
_entity_poly.type
_entity_poly.pdbx_seq_one_letter_code
_entity_poly.pdbx_strand_id
1 'polypeptide(L)'
;MTTKSHGNSHFSNNDAQALPRWGHISMPLLNYDILIHSMHFIESKEDLLSLMRTSRTLYQAGIPHLLRLVRICIYDEPDDDPPINMESFSSFISTDPARRGSIVREVTQMPSRLEVTHEYSQSVRAFAEALAQLHNLTTLAVYWAENWLNHSSISDALASLNNIRALRLDSHLDESNGNKSIDLLGRMASPLRAVSLGFSHVAEYRNLFDILSHFAPALIYLELDKVALTSESEGTVYPNLKF
;
A
#
# COMPACT_ATOMS: atom_id res chain seq x y z
N MET A 1 0.69 24.65 -54.30
CA MET A 1 -0.07 23.69 -53.48
C MET A 1 0.90 22.60 -53.04
N THR A 2 1.46 22.77 -51.84
CA THR A 2 2.57 21.98 -51.30
C THR A 2 2.17 21.51 -49.92
N THR A 3 1.81 20.24 -49.79
CA THR A 3 1.51 19.59 -48.51
C THR A 3 2.79 18.93 -47.98
N LYS A 4 3.29 19.46 -46.87
CA LYS A 4 4.40 18.88 -46.10
C LYS A 4 3.88 17.67 -45.31
N SER A 5 4.50 16.51 -45.52
CA SER A 5 4.44 15.39 -44.59
C SER A 5 5.24 15.73 -43.33
N HIS A 6 4.75 15.32 -42.16
CA HIS A 6 5.54 15.26 -40.92
C HIS A 6 5.57 13.82 -40.45
N GLY A 7 6.78 13.38 -40.16
CA GLY A 7 7.15 11.99 -39.91
C GLY A 7 6.85 11.53 -38.49
N ASN A 8 6.45 10.27 -38.40
CA ASN A 8 6.45 9.47 -37.20
C ASN A 8 7.89 9.26 -36.70
N SER A 9 8.21 9.82 -35.54
CA SER A 9 9.38 9.41 -34.76
C SER A 9 8.98 8.28 -33.81
N HIS A 10 9.37 7.06 -34.17
CA HIS A 10 9.45 5.92 -33.28
C HIS A 10 10.36 6.26 -32.09
N PHE A 11 9.80 6.36 -30.88
CA PHE A 11 10.59 6.25 -29.65
C PHE A 11 10.68 4.78 -29.25
N SER A 12 11.92 4.31 -29.20
CA SER A 12 12.34 2.96 -28.87
C SER A 12 12.05 2.62 -27.41
N ASN A 13 11.45 1.46 -27.19
CA ASN A 13 10.85 1.00 -25.95
C ASN A 13 11.85 0.26 -25.02
N ASN A 14 13.10 0.77 -24.90
CA ASN A 14 14.21 -0.04 -24.35
C ASN A 14 14.85 0.42 -23.02
N ASP A 15 14.32 1.44 -22.33
CA ASP A 15 14.87 1.88 -21.03
C ASP A 15 13.98 1.60 -19.80
N ALA A 16 13.03 0.66 -19.91
CA ALA A 16 12.08 0.31 -18.85
C ALA A 16 12.61 -0.67 -17.77
N GLN A 17 13.88 -0.56 -17.33
CA GLN A 17 14.50 -1.51 -16.38
C GLN A 17 14.95 -0.94 -15.02
N ALA A 18 14.35 0.14 -14.52
CA ALA A 18 14.66 0.63 -13.16
C ALA A 18 13.45 1.08 -12.32
N LEU A 19 12.24 0.63 -12.65
CA LEU A 19 11.07 0.83 -11.77
C LEU A 19 10.94 -0.35 -10.80
N PRO A 20 10.57 -0.12 -9.51
CA PRO A 20 10.13 -1.22 -8.66
C PRO A 20 8.89 -1.85 -9.33
N ARG A 21 9.01 -3.12 -9.72
CA ARG A 21 7.95 -3.83 -10.44
C ARG A 21 6.68 -3.87 -9.58
N TRP A 22 5.74 -2.97 -9.85
CA TRP A 22 4.35 -3.05 -9.40
C TRP A 22 3.55 -4.08 -10.23
N GLY A 23 4.17 -5.17 -10.66
CA GLY A 23 3.65 -6.07 -11.70
C GLY A 23 3.59 -7.53 -11.26
N HIS A 24 2.39 -8.11 -11.43
CA HIS A 24 1.98 -9.52 -11.32
C HIS A 24 2.45 -10.31 -10.10
N ILE A 25 1.53 -10.48 -9.15
CA ILE A 25 1.63 -11.45 -8.06
C ILE A 25 1.31 -12.83 -8.65
N SER A 26 2.28 -13.73 -8.70
CA SER A 26 1.97 -15.16 -8.74
C SER A 26 1.41 -15.51 -7.36
N MET A 27 0.11 -15.81 -7.26
CA MET A 27 -0.46 -16.39 -6.05
C MET A 27 0.44 -17.57 -5.62
N PRO A 28 0.84 -17.68 -4.35
CA PRO A 28 1.53 -18.87 -3.88
C PRO A 28 0.58 -20.05 -4.09
N LEU A 29 0.80 -20.80 -5.17
CA LEU A 29 0.12 -22.06 -5.40
C LEU A 29 0.42 -22.92 -4.16
N LEU A 30 -0.61 -23.25 -3.39
CA LEU A 30 -0.48 -24.19 -2.30
C LEU A 30 0.18 -25.44 -2.90
N ASN A 31 1.38 -25.78 -2.45
CA ASN A 31 2.04 -26.95 -2.97
C ASN A 31 1.13 -28.15 -2.67
N TYR A 32 0.61 -28.80 -3.72
CA TYR A 32 -0.26 -29.97 -3.59
C TYR A 32 0.39 -31.07 -2.73
N ASP A 33 1.73 -31.13 -2.67
CA ASP A 33 2.46 -32.02 -1.77
C ASP A 33 2.14 -31.75 -0.29
N ILE A 34 1.95 -30.49 0.12
CA ILE A 34 1.55 -30.13 1.49
C ILE A 34 0.13 -30.59 1.76
N LEU A 35 -0.77 -30.42 0.78
CA LEU A 35 -2.16 -30.89 0.90
C LEU A 35 -2.21 -32.41 1.01
N ILE A 36 -1.48 -33.13 0.15
CA ILE A 36 -1.39 -34.59 0.14
C ILE A 36 -0.78 -35.09 1.47
N HIS A 37 0.32 -34.50 1.93
CA HIS A 37 0.91 -34.86 3.23
C HIS A 37 -0.04 -34.57 4.40
N SER A 38 -0.78 -33.46 4.34
CA SER A 38 -1.78 -33.13 5.36
C SER A 38 -2.93 -34.13 5.35
N MET A 39 -3.44 -34.51 4.17
CA MET A 39 -4.49 -35.52 4.00
C MET A 39 -4.05 -36.88 4.53
N HIS A 40 -2.84 -37.33 4.20
CA HIS A 40 -2.32 -38.61 4.68
C HIS A 40 -2.08 -38.62 6.20
N PHE A 41 -1.65 -37.47 6.76
CA PHE A 41 -1.57 -37.29 8.20
C PHE A 41 -2.96 -37.33 8.85
N ILE A 42 -3.99 -36.75 8.23
CA ILE A 42 -5.37 -36.77 8.72
C ILE A 42 -5.96 -38.19 8.67
N GLU A 43 -5.77 -38.92 7.58
CA GLU A 43 -6.28 -40.30 7.41
C GLU A 43 -5.75 -41.26 8.48
N SER A 44 -4.52 -41.03 8.95
CA SER A 44 -3.87 -41.87 9.97
C SER A 44 -4.15 -41.45 11.42
N LYS A 45 -4.89 -40.36 11.65
CA LYS A 45 -5.18 -39.81 12.99
C LYS A 45 -6.69 -39.82 13.24
N GLU A 46 -7.13 -40.66 14.17
CA GLU A 46 -8.52 -40.70 14.65
C GLU A 46 -8.87 -39.54 15.61
N ASP A 47 -7.88 -38.72 15.97
CA ASP A 47 -7.93 -37.71 17.00
C ASP A 47 -7.99 -36.29 16.39
N LEU A 48 -9.14 -35.63 16.52
CA LEU A 48 -9.38 -34.24 16.12
C LEU A 48 -8.43 -33.24 16.80
N LEU A 49 -8.04 -33.46 18.06
CA LEU A 49 -7.10 -32.62 18.79
C LEU A 49 -5.69 -32.69 18.20
N SER A 50 -5.24 -33.89 17.78
CA SER A 50 -3.96 -34.07 17.09
C SER A 50 -3.96 -33.30 15.77
N LEU A 51 -5.04 -33.38 14.99
CA LEU A 51 -5.18 -32.59 13.77
C LEU A 51 -5.14 -31.09 14.07
N MET A 52 -5.94 -30.60 15.01
CA MET A 52 -5.96 -29.18 15.39
C MET A 52 -4.59 -28.68 15.85
N ARG A 53 -3.86 -29.49 16.62
CA ARG A 53 -2.50 -29.17 17.07
C ARG A 53 -1.54 -29.09 15.89
N THR A 54 -1.53 -30.09 15.00
CA THR A 54 -0.67 -30.10 13.81
C THR A 54 -0.96 -28.90 12.92
N SER A 55 -2.23 -28.63 12.61
CA SER A 55 -2.64 -27.48 11.81
C SER A 55 -2.22 -26.16 12.46
N ARG A 56 -2.37 -26.02 13.78
CA ARG A 56 -1.90 -24.84 14.52
C ARG A 56 -0.38 -24.69 14.47
N THR A 57 0.37 -25.77 14.63
CA THR A 57 1.84 -25.76 14.55
C THR A 57 2.30 -25.38 13.14
N LEU A 58 1.72 -25.98 12.10
CA LEU A 58 2.02 -25.65 10.71
C LEU A 58 1.67 -24.19 10.40
N TYR A 59 0.51 -23.72 10.84
CA TYR A 59 0.10 -22.33 10.70
C TYR A 59 1.09 -21.38 11.38
N GLN A 60 1.45 -21.65 12.63
CA GLN A 60 2.41 -20.82 13.36
C GLN A 60 3.80 -20.83 12.68
N ALA A 61 4.26 -21.96 12.16
CA ALA A 61 5.52 -22.04 11.44
C ALA A 61 5.45 -21.33 10.07
N GLY A 62 4.33 -21.44 9.36
CA GLY A 62 4.17 -20.95 7.99
C GLY A 62 3.85 -19.46 7.89
N ILE A 63 3.07 -18.90 8.81
CA ILE A 63 2.63 -17.49 8.77
C ILE A 63 3.81 -16.49 8.63
N PRO A 64 4.92 -16.62 9.37
CA PRO A 64 6.09 -15.77 9.17
C PRO A 64 6.62 -15.76 7.74
N HIS A 65 6.60 -16.91 7.06
CA HIS A 65 7.07 -17.02 5.68
C HIS A 65 6.09 -16.42 4.69
N LEU A 66 4.78 -16.67 4.89
CA LEU A 66 3.73 -16.13 4.02
C LEU A 66 3.69 -14.60 4.09
N LEU A 67 3.58 -14.02 5.29
CA LEU A 67 3.45 -12.57 5.46
C LEU A 67 4.72 -11.79 5.12
N ARG A 68 5.91 -12.42 5.17
CA ARG A 68 7.17 -11.75 4.82
C ARG A 68 7.36 -11.64 3.31
N LEU A 69 6.85 -12.60 2.55
CA LEU A 69 7.08 -12.71 1.11
C LEU A 69 5.93 -12.12 0.28
N VAL A 70 4.74 -12.02 0.86
CA VAL A 70 3.53 -11.64 0.13
C VAL A 70 3.14 -10.22 0.47
N ARG A 71 2.87 -9.42 -0.56
CA ARG A 71 2.16 -8.15 -0.45
C ARG A 71 0.71 -8.43 -0.10
N ILE A 72 0.25 -7.88 1.02
CA ILE A 72 -1.14 -8.01 1.46
C ILE A 72 -1.96 -6.99 0.69
N CYS A 73 -2.83 -7.46 -0.19
CA CYS A 73 -3.76 -6.60 -0.94
C CYS A 73 -5.14 -6.73 -0.30
N ILE A 74 -5.71 -5.60 0.08
CA ILE A 74 -6.95 -5.51 0.86
C ILE A 74 -7.94 -4.71 0.01
N TYR A 75 -9.12 -5.30 -0.19
CA TYR A 75 -10.15 -4.76 -1.07
C TYR A 75 -11.47 -4.69 -0.30
N ASP A 76 -12.17 -3.57 -0.40
CA ASP A 76 -13.48 -3.39 0.25
C ASP A 76 -14.65 -3.32 -0.74
N GLU A 77 -14.40 -3.59 -2.03
CA GLU A 77 -15.50 -3.68 -2.99
C GLU A 77 -16.24 -5.03 -2.84
N PRO A 78 -17.58 -5.01 -2.84
CA PRO A 78 -18.41 -6.20 -2.64
C PRO A 78 -18.50 -7.11 -3.86
N ASP A 79 -18.10 -6.60 -5.03
CA ASP A 79 -18.11 -7.37 -6.28
C ASP A 79 -16.80 -8.17 -6.39
N ASP A 80 -16.93 -9.48 -6.56
CA ASP A 80 -15.85 -10.49 -6.67
C ASP A 80 -15.14 -10.93 -5.37
N ASP A 81 -15.90 -11.07 -4.26
CA ASP A 81 -15.53 -11.81 -3.03
C ASP A 81 -14.02 -11.75 -2.73
N PRO A 82 -13.49 -10.53 -2.47
CA PRO A 82 -12.06 -10.34 -2.44
C PRO A 82 -11.44 -11.20 -1.34
N PRO A 83 -10.26 -11.77 -1.58
CA PRO A 83 -9.67 -12.74 -0.65
C PRO A 83 -9.38 -12.15 0.74
N ILE A 84 -9.24 -10.83 0.84
CA ILE A 84 -8.96 -10.11 2.09
C ILE A 84 -9.66 -8.75 2.08
N ASN A 85 -10.55 -8.50 3.05
CA ASN A 85 -11.15 -7.19 3.33
C ASN A 85 -10.60 -6.58 4.63
N MET A 86 -10.92 -5.30 4.89
CA MET A 86 -10.45 -4.60 6.10
C MET A 86 -10.77 -5.34 7.40
N GLU A 87 -11.99 -5.88 7.53
CA GLU A 87 -12.43 -6.55 8.75
C GLU A 87 -11.62 -7.82 9.01
N SER A 88 -11.45 -8.65 7.98
CA SER A 88 -10.68 -9.89 8.03
C SER A 88 -9.21 -9.60 8.34
N PHE A 89 -8.62 -8.58 7.72
CA PHE A 89 -7.26 -8.15 8.01
C PHE A 89 -7.11 -7.65 9.45
N SER A 90 -8.04 -6.82 9.92
CA SER A 90 -8.02 -6.25 11.27
C SER A 90 -8.15 -7.35 12.32
N SER A 91 -9.12 -8.25 12.16
CA SER A 91 -9.31 -9.43 13.00
C SER A 91 -8.06 -10.32 13.02
N PHE A 92 -7.44 -10.51 11.85
CA PHE A 92 -6.19 -11.23 11.74
C PHE A 92 -5.07 -10.55 12.55
N ILE A 93 -4.80 -9.26 12.37
CA ILE A 93 -3.73 -8.61 13.14
C ILE A 93 -4.03 -8.63 14.64
N SER A 94 -5.27 -8.32 15.04
CA SER A 94 -5.69 -8.22 16.44
C SER A 94 -5.61 -9.53 17.22
N THR A 95 -5.59 -10.68 16.55
CA THR A 95 -5.44 -11.99 17.21
C THR A 95 -4.06 -12.17 17.89
N ASP A 96 -3.00 -11.62 17.29
CA ASP A 96 -1.64 -11.66 17.85
C ASP A 96 -0.84 -10.44 17.31
N PRO A 97 -1.12 -9.23 17.83
CA PRO A 97 -0.64 -7.98 17.25
C PRO A 97 0.89 -7.90 17.22
N ALA A 98 1.53 -8.27 18.33
CA ALA A 98 2.97 -8.20 18.49
C ALA A 98 3.69 -9.06 17.45
N ARG A 99 3.23 -10.31 17.27
CA ARG A 99 3.84 -11.22 16.31
C ARG A 99 3.46 -10.87 14.89
N ARG A 100 2.17 -10.75 14.56
CA ARG A 100 1.70 -10.57 13.18
C ARG A 100 2.14 -9.22 12.63
N GLY A 101 2.00 -8.15 13.42
CA GLY A 101 2.46 -6.81 13.03
C GLY A 101 3.98 -6.71 12.81
N SER A 102 4.77 -7.55 13.48
CA SER A 102 6.23 -7.59 13.27
C SER A 102 6.65 -8.20 11.93
N ILE A 103 5.77 -8.98 11.30
CA ILE A 103 6.11 -9.75 10.10
C ILE A 103 5.72 -8.99 8.83
N VAL A 104 4.56 -8.32 8.83
CA VAL A 104 4.02 -7.63 7.65
C VAL A 104 4.97 -6.54 7.18
N ARG A 105 5.29 -6.55 5.87
CA ARG A 105 6.21 -5.59 5.23
C ARG A 105 5.58 -4.73 4.16
N GLU A 106 4.61 -5.28 3.43
CA GLU A 106 3.95 -4.58 2.34
C GLU A 106 2.43 -4.72 2.44
N VAL A 107 1.74 -3.58 2.42
CA VAL A 107 0.28 -3.50 2.38
C VAL A 107 -0.14 -2.64 1.20
N THR A 108 -1.17 -3.09 0.50
CA THR A 108 -1.87 -2.32 -0.52
C THR A 108 -3.34 -2.31 -0.16
N GLN A 109 -3.88 -1.12 0.02
CA GLN A 109 -5.29 -0.90 0.29
C GLN A 109 -5.98 -0.36 -0.95
N MET A 110 -7.09 -0.98 -1.32
CA MET A 110 -8.00 -0.55 -2.38
C MET A 110 -9.39 -0.37 -1.73
N PRO A 111 -9.67 0.83 -1.19
CA PRO A 111 -10.94 1.15 -0.56
C PRO A 111 -12.11 0.93 -1.50
N SER A 112 -13.29 0.72 -0.93
CA SER A 112 -14.51 0.82 -1.72
C SER A 112 -14.68 2.26 -2.25
N ARG A 113 -15.20 2.38 -3.46
CA ARG A 113 -15.62 3.67 -4.04
C ARG A 113 -16.96 4.17 -3.49
N LEU A 114 -17.64 3.36 -2.69
CA LEU A 114 -18.99 3.64 -2.17
C LEU A 114 -18.95 4.54 -0.93
N GLU A 115 -20.05 5.29 -0.71
CA GLU A 115 -20.20 6.23 0.40
C GLU A 115 -20.08 5.56 1.78
N VAL A 116 -19.46 6.29 2.71
CA VAL A 116 -19.18 5.86 4.09
C VAL A 116 -20.47 5.54 4.84
N THR A 117 -20.68 4.26 5.18
CA THR A 117 -21.75 3.82 6.10
C THR A 117 -21.25 3.80 7.56
N HIS A 118 -22.16 3.64 8.52
CA HIS A 118 -21.78 3.50 9.94
C HIS A 118 -20.95 2.24 10.22
N GLU A 119 -21.30 1.12 9.58
CA GLU A 119 -20.53 -0.14 9.68
C GLU A 119 -19.13 0.02 9.09
N TYR A 120 -19.02 0.70 7.94
CA TYR A 120 -17.74 1.05 7.34
C TYR A 120 -16.86 1.86 8.31
N SER A 121 -17.46 2.77 9.09
CA SER A 121 -16.71 3.56 10.09
C SER A 121 -16.11 2.70 11.22
N GLN A 122 -16.75 1.60 11.62
CA GLN A 122 -16.21 0.68 12.62
C GLN A 122 -15.05 -0.13 12.05
N SER A 123 -15.22 -0.67 10.83
CA SER A 123 -14.16 -1.37 10.11
C SER A 123 -12.93 -0.49 9.87
N VAL A 124 -13.14 0.78 9.53
CA VAL A 124 -12.09 1.79 9.40
C VAL A 124 -11.33 2.01 10.71
N ARG A 125 -12.03 2.06 11.85
CA ARG A 125 -11.36 2.19 13.15
C ARG A 125 -10.54 0.94 13.49
N ALA A 126 -11.12 -0.25 13.34
CA ALA A 126 -10.42 -1.51 13.58
C ALA A 126 -9.18 -1.64 12.69
N PHE A 127 -9.27 -1.17 11.45
CA PHE A 127 -8.16 -1.14 10.52
C PHE A 127 -7.08 -0.15 10.94
N ALA A 128 -7.45 1.06 11.38
CA ALA A 128 -6.49 2.02 11.92
C ALA A 128 -5.71 1.44 13.12
N GLU A 129 -6.41 0.76 14.01
CA GLU A 129 -5.80 0.06 15.14
C GLU A 129 -4.84 -1.04 14.68
N ALA A 130 -5.23 -1.84 13.68
CA ALA A 130 -4.38 -2.87 13.08
C ALA A 130 -3.13 -2.27 12.40
N LEU A 131 -3.28 -1.18 11.65
CA LEU A 131 -2.16 -0.45 11.02
C LEU A 131 -1.14 0.00 12.05
N ALA A 132 -1.59 0.55 13.19
CA ALA A 132 -0.70 1.00 14.25
C ALA A 132 0.18 -0.12 14.83
N GLN A 133 -0.21 -1.39 14.66
CA GLN A 133 0.57 -2.55 15.09
C GLN A 133 1.65 -2.96 14.08
N LEU A 134 1.58 -2.47 12.84
CA LEU A 134 2.49 -2.83 11.74
C LEU A 134 3.81 -2.04 11.82
N HIS A 135 4.47 -2.10 12.97
CA HIS A 135 5.73 -1.39 13.25
C HIS A 135 6.86 -1.69 12.27
N ASN A 136 6.74 -2.77 11.51
CA ASN A 136 7.74 -3.26 10.57
C ASN A 136 7.36 -3.06 9.10
N LEU A 137 6.24 -2.37 8.84
CA LEU A 137 5.77 -2.03 7.50
C LEU A 137 6.77 -1.09 6.81
N THR A 138 7.14 -1.43 5.57
CA THR A 138 8.10 -0.65 4.77
C THR A 138 7.49 -0.11 3.48
N THR A 139 6.45 -0.76 2.97
CA THR A 139 5.78 -0.38 1.73
C THR A 139 4.29 -0.25 2.00
N LEU A 140 3.74 0.91 1.67
CA LEU A 140 2.31 1.16 1.75
C LEU A 140 1.83 1.76 0.43
N ALA A 141 0.80 1.18 -0.15
CA ALA A 141 0.04 1.78 -1.24
C ALA A 141 -1.42 1.92 -0.81
N VAL A 142 -1.98 3.11 -0.97
CA VAL A 142 -3.40 3.37 -0.76
C VAL A 142 -3.95 3.97 -2.04
N TYR A 143 -4.88 3.27 -2.66
CA TYR A 143 -5.66 3.79 -3.78
C TYR A 143 -6.90 4.50 -3.25
N TRP A 144 -7.46 5.43 -4.02
CA TRP A 144 -8.61 6.25 -3.59
C TRP A 144 -8.45 6.80 -2.16
N ALA A 145 -7.27 7.34 -1.87
CA ALA A 145 -6.87 7.73 -0.53
C ALA A 145 -7.80 8.79 0.10
N GLU A 146 -8.52 9.59 -0.70
CA GLU A 146 -9.58 10.50 -0.24
C GLU A 146 -10.57 9.85 0.71
N ASN A 147 -11.02 8.64 0.38
CA ASN A 147 -12.08 7.95 1.12
C ASN A 147 -11.60 7.57 2.53
N TRP A 148 -10.29 7.53 2.72
CA TRP A 148 -9.63 7.08 3.93
C TRP A 148 -9.08 8.21 4.77
N LEU A 149 -8.43 9.18 4.13
CA LEU A 149 -7.81 10.32 4.82
C LEU A 149 -8.85 11.26 5.44
N ASN A 150 -10.14 11.11 5.08
CA ASN A 150 -11.27 11.73 5.79
C ASN A 150 -11.42 11.23 7.24
N HIS A 151 -10.92 10.03 7.54
CA HIS A 151 -10.97 9.46 8.88
C HIS A 151 -9.69 9.78 9.63
N SER A 152 -9.79 10.63 10.66
CA SER A 152 -8.65 11.05 11.47
C SER A 152 -7.86 9.87 12.06
N SER A 153 -8.55 8.82 12.52
CA SER A 153 -7.92 7.63 13.07
C SER A 153 -6.97 6.93 12.08
N ILE A 154 -7.36 6.85 10.80
CA ILE A 154 -6.49 6.28 9.75
C ILE A 154 -5.30 7.18 9.52
N SER A 155 -5.56 8.48 9.38
CA SER A 155 -4.51 9.45 9.11
C SER A 155 -3.45 9.47 10.24
N ASP A 156 -3.90 9.38 11.49
CA ASP A 156 -3.04 9.32 12.67
C ASP A 156 -2.28 7.99 12.74
N ALA A 157 -2.93 6.87 12.45
CA ALA A 157 -2.28 5.56 12.38
C ALA A 157 -1.19 5.55 11.30
N LEU A 158 -1.48 6.09 10.11
CA LEU A 158 -0.51 6.21 9.02
C LEU A 158 0.67 7.11 9.38
N ALA A 159 0.41 8.27 10.01
CA ALA A 159 1.46 9.17 10.46
C ALA A 159 2.37 8.53 11.54
N SER A 160 1.82 7.61 12.35
CA SER A 160 2.56 6.90 13.39
C SER A 160 3.51 5.81 12.86
N LEU A 161 3.39 5.43 11.59
CA LEU A 161 4.28 4.46 10.96
C LEU A 161 5.65 5.10 10.74
N ASN A 162 6.68 4.55 11.37
CA ASN A 162 8.04 5.13 11.38
C ASN A 162 9.05 4.43 10.47
N ASN A 163 8.63 3.35 9.78
CA ASN A 163 9.52 2.51 8.98
C ASN A 163 9.16 2.47 7.49
N ILE A 164 8.22 3.31 7.04
CA ILE A 164 7.81 3.37 5.64
C ILE A 164 8.96 3.94 4.81
N ARG A 165 9.27 3.24 3.72
CA ARG A 165 10.30 3.61 2.74
C ARG A 165 9.70 3.86 1.37
N ALA A 166 8.59 3.19 1.06
CA ALA A 166 7.85 3.37 -0.17
C ALA A 166 6.39 3.68 0.16
N LEU A 167 5.92 4.83 -0.29
CA LEU A 167 4.55 5.30 -0.09
C LEU A 167 3.93 5.63 -1.44
N ARG A 168 2.78 5.05 -1.73
CA ARG A 168 1.91 5.45 -2.83
C ARG A 168 0.57 5.91 -2.27
N LEU A 169 0.18 7.13 -2.60
CA LEU A 169 -1.15 7.68 -2.34
C LEU A 169 -1.75 8.04 -3.69
N ASP A 170 -2.61 7.18 -4.20
CA ASP A 170 -3.33 7.38 -5.46
C ASP A 170 -4.75 7.82 -5.12
N SER A 171 -5.21 8.89 -5.75
CA SER A 171 -6.27 9.69 -5.18
C SER A 171 -6.95 10.49 -6.28
N HIS A 172 -8.29 10.37 -6.41
CA HIS A 172 -9.04 11.05 -7.47
C HIS A 172 -9.49 12.46 -7.05
N LEU A 173 -8.56 13.27 -6.54
CA LEU A 173 -8.85 14.44 -5.72
C LEU A 173 -9.24 15.74 -6.43
N ASP A 174 -10.32 16.35 -5.93
CA ASP A 174 -10.43 17.81 -5.93
C ASP A 174 -9.38 18.46 -4.99
N GLU A 175 -9.23 19.78 -5.08
CA GLU A 175 -8.20 20.54 -4.34
C GLU A 175 -8.22 20.26 -2.82
N SER A 176 -9.41 20.08 -2.23
CA SER A 176 -9.61 19.90 -0.78
C SER A 176 -8.99 18.62 -0.24
N ASN A 177 -9.04 17.54 -1.01
CA ASN A 177 -8.56 16.23 -0.58
C ASN A 177 -7.06 16.08 -0.87
N GLY A 178 -6.53 16.77 -1.89
CA GLY A 178 -5.08 16.84 -2.15
C GLY A 178 -4.30 17.34 -0.95
N ASN A 179 -4.84 18.38 -0.29
CA ASN A 179 -4.25 18.92 0.92
C ASN A 179 -4.17 17.88 2.06
N LYS A 180 -5.11 16.93 2.18
CA LYS A 180 -5.05 15.89 3.22
C LYS A 180 -3.90 14.91 3.02
N SER A 181 -3.60 14.56 1.77
CA SER A 181 -2.45 13.70 1.44
C SER A 181 -1.14 14.41 1.77
N ILE A 182 -1.07 15.71 1.49
CA ILE A 182 0.06 16.57 1.81
C ILE A 182 0.21 16.75 3.33
N ASP A 183 -0.88 17.01 4.05
CA ASP A 183 -0.91 17.11 5.51
C ASP A 183 -0.50 15.81 6.18
N LEU A 184 -0.86 14.65 5.61
CA LEU A 184 -0.36 13.36 6.06
C LEU A 184 1.16 13.29 5.87
N LEU A 185 1.67 13.59 4.68
CA LEU A 185 3.12 13.58 4.41
C LEU A 185 3.88 14.48 5.39
N GLY A 186 3.36 15.68 5.67
CA GLY A 186 3.97 16.60 6.62
C GLY A 186 4.03 16.09 8.07
N ARG A 187 3.19 15.11 8.43
CA ARG A 187 3.17 14.48 9.76
C ARG A 187 3.95 13.17 9.84
N MET A 188 4.34 12.59 8.71
CA MET A 188 5.07 11.32 8.70
C MET A 188 6.52 11.52 9.14
N ALA A 189 6.95 10.73 10.13
CA ALA A 189 8.35 10.66 10.56
C ALA A 189 9.17 9.58 9.82
N SER A 190 8.52 8.85 8.90
CA SER A 190 9.13 7.76 8.14
C SER A 190 10.23 8.24 7.18
N PRO A 191 11.35 7.50 7.03
CA PRO A 191 12.42 7.84 6.09
C PRO A 191 12.04 7.44 4.65
N LEU A 192 11.09 8.17 4.07
CA LEU A 192 10.57 7.91 2.73
C LEU A 192 11.68 7.99 1.68
N ARG A 193 11.81 6.93 0.87
CA ARG A 193 12.77 6.81 -0.24
C ARG A 193 12.09 6.82 -1.60
N ALA A 194 10.85 6.35 -1.66
CA ALA A 194 10.02 6.37 -2.85
C ALA A 194 8.64 6.92 -2.48
N VAL A 195 8.22 7.97 -3.17
CA VAL A 195 6.91 8.58 -2.99
C VAL A 195 6.22 8.68 -4.34
N SER A 196 4.99 8.20 -4.43
CA SER A 196 4.15 8.30 -5.63
C SER A 196 2.81 8.91 -5.21
N LEU A 197 2.51 10.09 -5.72
CA LEU A 197 1.30 10.85 -5.41
C LEU A 197 0.48 11.03 -6.68
N GLY A 198 -0.74 10.50 -6.67
CA GLY A 198 -1.72 10.68 -7.73
C GLY A 198 -2.72 11.76 -7.37
N PHE A 199 -2.94 12.70 -8.30
CA PHE A 199 -3.96 13.74 -8.19
C PHE A 199 -4.90 13.65 -9.41
N SER A 200 -6.20 13.93 -9.28
CA SER A 200 -7.10 13.95 -10.46
C SER A 200 -7.14 15.30 -11.15
N HIS A 201 -6.83 16.38 -10.42
CA HIS A 201 -6.87 17.74 -10.92
C HIS A 201 -5.56 18.48 -10.70
N VAL A 202 -5.29 19.36 -11.64
CA VAL A 202 -4.17 20.29 -11.66
C VAL A 202 -4.43 21.36 -10.59
N ALA A 203 -4.02 21.10 -9.35
CA ALA A 203 -4.17 22.03 -8.23
C ALA A 203 -2.81 22.60 -7.80
N GLU A 204 -2.82 23.85 -7.33
CA GLU A 204 -1.64 24.50 -6.76
C GLU A 204 -1.42 24.03 -5.32
N TYR A 205 -0.58 23.01 -5.16
CA TYR A 205 -0.25 22.49 -3.85
C TYR A 205 0.84 23.31 -3.18
N ARG A 206 0.43 24.41 -2.54
CA ARG A 206 1.30 25.22 -1.70
C ARG A 206 1.89 24.31 -0.60
N ASN A 207 3.21 24.40 -0.41
CA ASN A 207 4.00 23.66 0.59
C ASN A 207 4.36 22.19 0.24
N LEU A 208 3.95 21.63 -0.91
CA LEU A 208 4.35 20.26 -1.27
C LEU A 208 5.89 20.13 -1.30
N PHE A 209 6.58 21.09 -1.91
CA PHE A 209 8.04 21.09 -1.98
C PHE A 209 8.71 21.25 -0.62
N ASP A 210 8.15 22.07 0.26
CA ASP A 210 8.67 22.24 1.62
C ASP A 210 8.57 20.94 2.39
N ILE A 211 7.45 20.22 2.26
CA ILE A 211 7.25 18.91 2.88
C ILE A 211 8.17 17.86 2.26
N LEU A 212 8.30 17.82 0.93
CA LEU A 212 9.20 16.90 0.26
C LEU A 212 10.68 17.18 0.59
N SER A 213 11.04 18.43 0.88
CA SER A 213 12.39 18.81 1.30
C SER A 213 12.80 18.14 2.62
N HIS A 214 11.84 17.86 3.52
CA HIS A 214 12.08 17.10 4.74
C HIS A 214 12.58 15.67 4.44
N PHE A 215 12.10 15.07 3.35
CA PHE A 215 12.48 13.73 2.93
C PHE A 215 13.67 13.70 1.95
N ALA A 216 14.09 14.85 1.42
CA ALA A 216 15.10 14.97 0.36
C ALA A 216 16.41 14.20 0.61
N PRO A 217 16.96 14.09 1.84
CA PRO A 217 18.18 13.32 2.07
C PRO A 217 18.03 11.81 1.79
N ALA A 218 16.82 11.28 1.93
CA ALA A 218 16.52 9.84 1.76
C ALA A 218 15.74 9.54 0.47
N LEU A 219 15.06 10.55 -0.10
CA LEU A 219 14.19 10.42 -1.27
C LEU A 219 15.02 10.18 -2.54
N ILE A 220 14.67 9.11 -3.26
CA ILE A 220 15.36 8.63 -4.48
C ILE A 220 14.39 8.58 -5.66
N TYR A 221 13.11 8.37 -5.38
CA TYR A 221 12.05 8.29 -6.38
C TYR A 221 10.88 9.18 -5.95
N LEU A 222 10.48 10.08 -6.85
CA LEU A 222 9.29 10.89 -6.70
C LEU A 222 8.49 10.81 -7.98
N GLU A 223 7.23 10.38 -7.87
CA GLU A 223 6.27 10.39 -8.95
C GLU A 223 5.10 11.27 -8.56
N LEU A 224 4.79 12.25 -9.41
CA LEU A 224 3.67 13.16 -9.25
C LEU A 224 2.79 13.03 -10.49
N ASP A 225 1.65 12.35 -10.38
CA ASP A 225 0.69 12.24 -11.48
C ASP A 225 -0.26 13.45 -11.48
N LYS A 226 -0.34 14.15 -12.63
CA LYS A 226 -1.25 15.28 -12.90
C LYS A 226 -1.16 16.49 -11.95
N VAL A 227 0.06 16.89 -11.56
CA VAL A 227 0.30 18.13 -10.78
C VAL A 227 0.67 19.31 -11.69
N ALA A 228 0.07 20.49 -11.48
CA ALA A 228 0.67 21.74 -11.98
C ALA A 228 1.76 22.18 -11.03
N LEU A 229 3.00 22.19 -11.52
CA LEU A 229 4.07 22.88 -10.84
C LEU A 229 4.02 24.35 -11.26
N THR A 230 3.79 25.26 -10.31
CA THR A 230 3.88 26.70 -10.59
C THR A 230 5.35 27.07 -10.78
N SER A 231 5.63 27.99 -11.72
CA SER A 231 6.99 28.34 -12.16
C SER A 231 7.91 28.90 -11.07
N GLU A 232 7.37 29.27 -9.89
CA GLU A 232 8.19 29.70 -8.74
C GLU A 232 8.94 28.56 -8.04
N SER A 233 8.56 27.29 -8.32
CA SER A 233 9.14 26.10 -7.69
C SER A 233 10.26 25.42 -8.52
N GLU A 234 10.54 25.89 -9.73
CA GLU A 234 11.54 25.32 -10.66
C GLU A 234 13.00 25.48 -10.18
N GLY A 235 13.25 26.19 -9.08
CA GLY A 235 14.59 26.43 -8.54
C GLY A 235 15.15 25.33 -7.64
N THR A 236 14.33 24.37 -7.18
CA THR A 236 14.75 23.38 -6.18
C THR A 236 15.16 22.07 -6.85
N VAL A 237 16.37 22.03 -7.39
CA VAL A 237 16.94 20.81 -7.99
C VAL A 237 17.37 19.86 -6.86
N TYR A 238 16.61 18.76 -6.67
CA TYR A 238 16.99 17.71 -5.73
C TYR A 238 18.01 16.76 -6.40
N PRO A 239 19.27 16.74 -5.97
CA PRO A 239 20.36 16.07 -6.69
C PRO A 239 20.22 14.53 -6.77
N ASN A 240 19.34 13.94 -5.95
CA ASN A 240 19.10 12.50 -5.89
C ASN A 240 17.82 12.05 -6.60
N LEU A 241 17.00 12.98 -7.10
CA LEU A 241 15.72 12.64 -7.72
C LEU A 241 15.92 12.10 -9.13
N LYS A 242 15.41 10.89 -9.36
CA LYS A 242 15.13 10.42 -10.72
C LYS A 242 13.70 10.81 -11.06
N PHE A 243 13.54 11.60 -12.12
CA PHE A 243 12.25 11.88 -12.77
C PHE A 243 11.92 10.77 -13.76
#